data_AF-A0A2E0NEV7-F1
#
_entry.id   AF-A0A2E0NEV7-F1
#
_cell.length_a   1.000
_cell.length_b   1.000
_cell.length_c   1.000
_cell.angle_alpha   90.00
_cell.angle_beta   90.00
_cell.angle_gamma   90.00
#
_symmetry.space_group_name_H-M   'P 1'
#
loop_
_entity.id
_entity.type
_entity.pdbx_description
1 polymer ?
#
loop_
_entity_poly.entity_id
_entity_poly.type
_entity_poly.pdbx_seq_one_letter_code
_entity_poly.pdbx_strand_id
1 'polypeptide(L)' 'MQYDCLRMDLELVTQKRSLQVGDSLAEVLKRLDELELADFPERLQHYLSQRSYTKALIWLDNPDMPHHP' A
#
# COMPACT_ATOMS: atom_id res chain seq x y z
N MET A 1 -2.47 10.30 -8.71
CA MET A 1 -1.81 10.99 -7.59
C MET A 1 -1.92 10.22 -6.29
N GLN A 2 -3.12 9.99 -5.72
CA GLN A 2 -3.26 9.27 -4.43
C GLN A 2 -2.79 7.80 -4.53
N TYR A 3 -3.13 7.11 -5.62
CA TYR A 3 -2.67 5.74 -5.90
C TYR A 3 -1.17 5.62 -6.18
N ASP A 4 -0.54 6.65 -6.74
CA ASP A 4 0.90 6.66 -7.02
C ASP A 4 1.71 6.76 -5.73
N CYS A 5 1.30 7.65 -4.83
CA CYS A 5 1.91 7.77 -3.50
C CYS A 5 1.70 6.48 -2.69
N LEU A 6 0.47 5.93 -2.69
CA LEU A 6 0.17 4.67 -2.03
C LEU A 6 1.02 3.53 -2.59
N ARG A 7 1.13 3.39 -3.92
CA ARG A 7 1.98 2.37 -4.55
C ARG A 7 3.42 2.51 -4.08
N MET A 8 3.97 3.72 -4.08
CA MET A 8 5.34 3.96 -3.64
C MET A 8 5.55 3.54 -2.18
N ASP A 9 4.65 3.93 -1.27
CA ASP A 9 4.74 3.55 0.15
C ASP A 9 4.62 2.02 0.33
N LEU A 10 3.74 1.39 -0.44
CA LEU A 10 3.61 -0.08 -0.46
C LEU A 10 4.85 -0.77 -1.03
N GLU A 11 5.49 -0.24 -2.06
CA GLU A 11 6.75 -0.77 -2.61
C GLU A 11 7.90 -0.66 -1.61
N LEU A 12 7.96 0.44 -0.85
CA LEU A 12 8.97 0.66 0.20
C LEU A 12 8.76 -0.34 1.36
N VAL A 13 7.53 -0.50 1.86
CA VAL A 13 7.26 -1.41 3.00
C VAL A 13 7.36 -2.89 2.62
N THR A 14 7.12 -3.23 1.35
CA THR A 14 7.28 -4.59 0.81
C THR A 14 8.68 -4.85 0.27
N GLN A 15 9.62 -3.91 0.44
CA GLN A 15 11.01 -4.00 -0.02
C GLN A 15 11.17 -4.20 -1.54
N LYS A 16 10.13 -3.94 -2.33
CA LYS A 16 10.24 -3.86 -3.80
C LYS A 16 10.99 -2.62 -4.26
N ARG A 17 11.08 -1.60 -3.39
CA ARG A 17 11.87 -0.38 -3.56
C ARG A 17 12.76 -0.15 -2.35
N SER A 18 13.98 0.32 -2.57
CA SER A 18 14.88 0.73 -1.49
C SER A 18 14.51 2.10 -0.94
N LEU A 19 14.62 2.26 0.38
CA LEU A 19 14.54 3.57 1.03
C LEU A 19 15.70 4.47 0.57
N GLN A 20 15.43 5.76 0.39
CA GLN A 20 16.49 6.72 0.11
C GLN A 20 17.22 7.08 1.41
N VAL A 21 18.42 7.64 1.28
CA VAL A 21 19.22 8.07 2.45
C VAL A 21 18.45 9.16 3.20
N GLY A 22 18.07 8.87 4.44
CA GLY A 22 17.31 9.77 5.31
C GLY A 22 15.85 9.39 5.48
N ASP A 23 15.30 8.50 4.65
CA ASP A 23 13.95 7.97 4.84
C ASP A 23 13.94 6.83 5.86
N SER A 24 12.93 6.80 6.72
CA SER A 24 12.69 5.68 7.62
C SER A 24 11.45 4.87 7.21
N LEU A 25 11.53 3.56 7.41
CA LEU A 25 10.37 2.67 7.26
C LEU A 25 9.22 3.07 8.20
N ALA A 26 9.56 3.62 9.37
CA ALA A 26 8.59 4.10 10.35
C ALA A 26 7.73 5.26 9.81
N GLU A 27 8.33 6.19 9.06
CA GLU A 27 7.59 7.29 8.42
C GLU A 27 6.68 6.78 7.30
N VAL A 28 7.13 5.81 6.50
CA VAL A 28 6.31 5.15 5.48
C VAL A 28 5.08 4.49 6.12
N LEU A 29 5.30 3.73 7.20
CA LEU A 29 4.21 3.07 7.95
C LEU A 29 3.25 4.08 8.57
N LYS A 30 3.77 5.19 9.12
CA LYS A 30 2.93 6.26 9.67
C LYS A 30 2.04 6.88 8.60
N ARG A 31 2.58 7.16 7.40
CA ARG A 31 1.77 7.65 6.27
C ARG A 31 0.67 6.67 5.89
N LEU A 32 0.99 5.36 5.86
CA LEU A 32 0.01 4.31 5.56
C LEU A 32 -1.08 4.21 6.64
N ASP A 33 -0.75 4.41 7.91
CA ASP A 33 -1.70 4.41 9.03
C ASP A 33 -2.58 5.69 9.05
N GLU A 34 -2.07 6.82 8.53
CA GLU A 34 -2.80 8.11 8.43
C GLU A 34 -3.67 8.22 7.17
N LEU A 35 -3.66 7.21 6.28
CA LEU A 35 -4.49 7.21 5.08
C LEU A 35 -5.99 7.16 5.41
N GLU A 36 -6.75 8.08 4.83
CA GLU A 36 -8.21 7.99 4.83
C GLU A 36 -8.66 6.88 3.87
N LEU A 37 -9.03 5.73 4.44
CA LEU A 37 -9.39 4.55 3.65
C LEU A 37 -10.68 4.76 2.82
N ALA A 38 -11.54 5.70 3.21
CA ALA A 38 -12.82 5.95 2.55
C ALA A 38 -12.71 6.30 1.05
N ASP A 39 -11.55 6.81 0.62
CA ASP A 39 -11.28 7.18 -0.78
C ASP A 39 -10.93 5.99 -1.68
N PHE A 40 -10.67 4.81 -1.09
CA PHE A 40 -10.23 3.62 -1.82
C PHE A 40 -11.37 2.62 -2.05
N PRO A 41 -11.28 1.74 -3.06
CA PRO A 41 -12.22 0.65 -3.25
C PRO A 41 -12.23 -0.31 -2.05
N GLU A 42 -13.39 -0.86 -1.71
CA GLU A 42 -13.59 -1.71 -0.52
C GLU A 42 -12.54 -2.83 -0.38
N ARG A 43 -12.13 -3.45 -1.49
CA ARG A 43 -11.08 -4.49 -1.48
C ARG A 43 -9.73 -3.96 -1.04
N LEU A 44 -9.35 -2.78 -1.54
CA LEU A 44 -8.09 -2.14 -1.16
C LEU A 44 -8.16 -1.67 0.30
N GLN A 45 -9.30 -1.12 0.74
CA GLN A 45 -9.54 -0.79 2.15
C GLN A 45 -9.35 -2.02 3.05
N HIS A 46 -9.89 -3.18 2.63
CA HIS A 46 -9.74 -4.43 3.37
C HIS A 46 -8.27 -4.82 3.54
N TYR A 47 -7.47 -4.79 2.47
CA TYR A 47 -6.05 -5.11 2.57
C TYR A 47 -5.27 -4.10 3.41
N LEU A 48 -5.56 -2.80 3.27
CA LEU A 48 -4.88 -1.74 4.03
C LEU A 48 -5.22 -1.81 5.53
N SER A 49 -6.49 -2.02 5.88
CA SER A 49 -6.93 -2.15 7.29
C SER A 49 -6.31 -3.35 8.01
N GLN A 50 -6.00 -4.43 7.28
CA GLN A 50 -5.29 -5.59 7.80
C GLN A 50 -3.76 -5.47 7.72
N ARG A 51 -3.23 -4.32 7.28
CA ARG A 51 -1.80 -4.12 6.97
C ARG A 51 -1.23 -5.19 6.03
N SER A 52 -2.08 -5.73 5.15
CA SER A 52 -1.70 -6.71 4.14
C SER A 52 -1.09 -6.01 2.92
N TYR A 53 0.02 -5.30 3.14
CA TYR A 53 0.62 -4.40 2.14
C TYR A 53 1.03 -5.10 0.85
N THR A 54 1.48 -6.36 0.93
CA THR A 54 1.77 -7.16 -0.27
C THR A 54 0.51 -7.40 -1.11
N LYS A 55 -0.62 -7.72 -0.49
CA LYS A 55 -1.89 -7.93 -1.19
C LYS A 55 -2.44 -6.61 -1.75
N ALA A 56 -2.34 -5.52 -0.98
CA ALA A 56 -2.69 -4.19 -1.46
C ALA A 56 -1.88 -3.80 -2.70
N LEU A 57 -0.56 -4.05 -2.70
CA LEU A 57 0.31 -3.78 -3.85
C LEU A 57 -0.03 -4.65 -5.07
N ILE A 58 -0.25 -5.94 -4.87
CA ILE A 58 -0.69 -6.86 -5.94
C ILE A 58 -2.02 -6.39 -6.56
N TRP A 59 -2.96 -5.96 -5.71
CA TRP A 59 -4.24 -5.43 -6.15
C TRP A 59 -4.07 -4.14 -6.95
N LEU A 60 -3.20 -3.23 -6.55
CA LEU A 60 -2.91 -2.01 -7.31
C LEU A 60 -2.31 -2.29 -8.68
N ASP A 61 -1.47 -3.32 -8.79
CA ASP A 61 -0.87 -3.74 -10.05
C ASP A 61 -1.88 -4.43 -10.96
N ASN A 62 -2.87 -5.14 -10.38
CA ASN A 62 -3.88 -5.90 -11.13
C ASN A 62 -5.24 -5.89 -10.39
N PRO A 63 -6.03 -4.82 -10.50
CA PRO A 63 -7.28 -4.68 -9.75
C PRO A 63 -8.37 -5.67 -10.20
N ASP A 64 -8.27 -6.18 -11.43
CA ASP A 64 -9.18 -7.16 -12.03
C ASP A 64 -8.83 -8.62 -11.70
N MET A 65 -7.72 -8.89 -11.00
CA MET A 65 -7.36 -10.27 -10.69
C MET A 65 -8.40 -10.92 -9.76
N PRO A 66 -8.88 -12.14 -10.09
CA PRO A 66 -9.79 -12.87 -9.20
C PRO A 66 -9.08 -13.21 -7.89
N HIS A 67 -9.79 -13.05 -6.78
CA HIS A 67 -9.30 -13.41 -5.45
C HIS A 67 -9.01 -14.91 -5.41
N HIS A 68 -7.74 -15.29 -5.32
CA HIS A 68 -7.39 -16.66 -4.96
C HIS A 68 -7.44 -16.77 -3.43
N PRO A 69 -8.37 -17.60 -2.88
CA PRO A 69 -8.51 -17.82 -1.44
C PRO A 69 -7.30 -18.53 -0.82
#